data_AF-A0AAE3UFD7-F1
#
_entry.id   AF-A0AAE3UFD7-F1
#
_cell.length_a   1.000
_cell.length_b   1.000
_cell.length_c   1.000
_cell.angle_alpha   90.00
_cell.angle_beta   90.00
_cell.angle_gamma   90.00
#
_symmetry.space_group_name_H-M   'P 1'
#
loop_
_entity.id
_entity.type
_entity.pdbx_description
1 polymer ?
#
loop_
_entity_poly.entity_id
_entity_poly.type
_entity_poly.pdbx_seq_one_letter_code
_entity_poly.pdbx_strand_id
1 'polypeptide(L)'
;MAKKESRKSFNKELRIEGRQDLQPAIEYASLFDKIHAHYIKGDHPNGKPRVKLTDAESEVLERWELAYSILRSMRTTEETVRIIMKLKKVKKSTAYHDVTSALRLFGDISQASKEAHRNLLADYATRVLRRAYKAKDDDMVDKMLGKLIKIRGLDIEDPNIPDFDNLKQHIYNIIVDPSQIPGLENHTATEIDTMIQRYKEKRKLINEKADFIEDAKPA
;
A
#
# COMPACT_ATOMS: atom_id res chain seq x y z
N MET A 1 13.26 38.41 -19.89
CA MET A 1 12.45 37.27 -20.39
C MET A 1 13.31 36.06 -20.80
N ALA A 2 14.55 36.25 -21.28
CA ALA A 2 15.46 35.17 -21.69
C ALA A 2 15.74 34.03 -20.68
N LYS A 3 15.79 34.30 -19.36
CA LYS A 3 16.04 33.27 -18.32
C LYS A 3 14.90 32.24 -18.17
N LYS A 4 13.67 32.57 -18.59
CA LYS A 4 12.52 31.65 -18.48
C LYS A 4 12.44 30.67 -19.65
N GLU A 5 12.86 31.08 -20.84
CA GLU A 5 12.90 30.22 -22.03
C GLU A 5 14.01 29.18 -21.93
N SER A 6 15.20 29.59 -21.45
CA SER A 6 16.33 28.68 -21.17
C SER A 6 16.01 27.59 -20.14
N ARG A 7 15.14 27.87 -19.15
CA ARG A 7 14.68 26.86 -18.17
C ARG A 7 13.70 25.84 -18.76
N LYS A 8 12.89 26.24 -19.74
CA LYS A 8 11.93 25.34 -20.40
C LYS A 8 12.61 24.40 -21.39
N SER A 9 13.66 24.86 -22.08
CA SER A 9 14.49 24.00 -22.94
C SER A 9 15.31 22.99 -22.12
N PHE A 10 15.91 23.41 -21.00
CA PHE A 10 16.69 22.56 -20.10
C PHE A 10 15.91 21.33 -19.58
N ASN A 11 14.66 21.52 -19.12
CA ASN A 11 13.82 20.41 -18.66
C ASN A 11 13.32 19.49 -19.80
N LYS A 12 13.30 19.98 -21.04
CA LYS A 12 12.95 19.20 -22.23
C LYS A 12 14.14 18.38 -22.72
N GLU A 13 15.36 18.92 -22.62
CA GLU A 13 16.63 18.27 -22.98
C GLU A 13 17.07 17.22 -21.96
N LEU A 14 16.81 17.41 -20.66
CA LEU A 14 17.09 16.39 -19.63
C LEU A 14 16.28 15.09 -19.81
N ARG A 15 15.20 15.13 -20.59
CA ARG A 15 14.30 14.01 -20.85
C ARG A 15 14.62 13.25 -22.13
N ILE A 16 15.45 13.79 -23.01
CA ILE A 16 15.66 13.28 -24.35
C ILE A 16 17.17 13.10 -24.55
N GLU A 17 17.61 11.85 -24.65
CA GLU A 17 18.96 11.39 -25.02
C GLU A 17 20.04 11.37 -23.93
N GLY A 18 20.52 10.17 -23.65
CA GLY A 18 21.74 9.89 -22.89
C GLY A 18 23.00 10.38 -23.62
N ARG A 19 23.18 11.70 -23.72
CA ARG A 19 24.44 12.30 -24.18
C ARG A 19 25.50 12.25 -23.08
N GLN A 20 26.72 11.90 -23.46
CA GLN A 20 27.89 11.70 -22.58
C GLN A 20 28.55 13.03 -22.14
N ASP A 21 28.00 14.16 -22.56
CA ASP A 21 28.65 15.46 -22.57
C ASP A 21 27.72 16.52 -21.93
N LEU A 22 27.34 16.27 -20.67
CA LEU A 22 26.54 17.17 -19.82
C LEU A 22 27.37 18.23 -19.06
N GLN A 23 28.70 18.11 -19.06
CA GLN A 23 29.59 18.97 -18.27
C GLN A 23 29.43 20.49 -18.51
N PRO A 24 29.35 21.00 -19.76
CA PRO A 24 29.24 22.45 -19.98
C PRO A 24 27.85 23.02 -19.64
N ALA A 25 26.79 22.20 -19.67
CA ALA A 25 25.43 22.64 -19.34
C ALA A 25 25.18 22.76 -17.81
N ILE A 26 25.95 22.02 -17.01
CA ILE A 26 25.81 21.97 -15.55
C ILE A 26 26.51 23.15 -14.85
N GLU A 27 27.48 23.78 -15.50
CA GLU A 27 28.21 24.94 -14.98
C GLU A 27 27.27 26.12 -14.64
N TYR A 28 26.21 26.33 -15.43
CA TYR A 28 25.18 27.35 -15.24
C TYR A 28 23.91 26.86 -14.54
N ALA A 29 23.87 25.58 -14.14
CA ALA A 29 22.70 24.98 -13.51
C ALA A 29 22.54 25.45 -12.05
N SER A 30 21.32 25.43 -11.53
CA SER A 30 21.10 25.81 -10.13
C SER A 30 21.76 24.81 -9.19
N LEU A 31 22.08 25.24 -7.96
CA LEU A 31 22.65 24.38 -6.93
C LEU A 31 21.82 23.09 -6.73
N PHE A 32 20.49 23.22 -6.79
CA PHE A 32 19.57 22.10 -6.73
C PHE A 32 19.77 21.13 -7.91
N ASP A 33 19.91 21.63 -9.13
CA ASP A 33 20.08 20.79 -10.32
C ASP A 33 21.42 20.05 -10.30
N LYS A 34 22.48 20.69 -9.79
CA LYS A 34 23.79 20.06 -9.58
C LYS A 34 23.72 18.92 -8.56
N ILE A 35 23.10 19.16 -7.41
CA ILE A 35 22.92 18.15 -6.37
C ILE A 35 22.00 17.02 -6.87
N HIS A 36 20.93 17.34 -7.59
CA HIS A 36 20.05 16.35 -8.18
C HIS A 36 20.80 15.47 -9.20
N ALA A 37 21.61 16.08 -10.08
CA ALA A 37 22.46 15.35 -11.03
C ALA A 37 23.53 14.48 -10.35
N HIS A 38 23.96 14.82 -9.13
CA HIS A 38 24.86 13.97 -8.33
C HIS A 38 24.19 12.64 -7.94
N TYR A 39 22.88 12.64 -7.63
CA TYR A 39 22.13 11.44 -7.25
C TYR A 39 21.59 10.63 -8.43
N ILE A 40 21.40 11.24 -9.60
CA ILE A 40 21.09 10.50 -10.81
C ILE A 40 22.35 9.72 -11.20
N LYS A 41 22.47 8.50 -10.66
CA LYS A 41 23.32 7.43 -11.19
C LYS A 41 22.78 7.03 -12.57
N GLY A 42 22.90 7.89 -13.55
CA GLY A 42 22.62 7.50 -14.92
C GLY A 42 23.87 6.85 -15.50
N ASP A 43 23.85 5.55 -15.70
CA ASP A 43 24.60 4.86 -16.78
C ASP A 43 26.09 5.22 -16.97
N HIS A 44 26.84 5.45 -15.89
CA HIS A 44 28.30 5.44 -16.01
C HIS A 44 28.75 3.98 -15.87
N PRO A 45 29.49 3.38 -16.82
CA PRO A 45 29.89 1.97 -16.77
C PRO A 45 30.62 1.56 -15.47
N ASN A 46 31.06 2.53 -14.67
CA ASN A 46 31.90 2.35 -13.49
C ASN A 46 31.26 2.87 -12.18
N GLY A 47 29.94 3.15 -12.16
CA GLY A 47 29.22 3.52 -10.93
C GLY A 47 29.56 4.87 -10.29
N LYS A 48 30.28 5.76 -11.02
CA LYS A 48 30.67 7.08 -10.53
C LYS A 48 29.54 8.12 -10.72
N PRO A 49 29.43 9.11 -9.81
CA PRO A 49 28.46 10.19 -9.97
C PRO A 49 28.75 10.99 -11.25
N ARG A 50 27.70 11.40 -11.96
CA ARG A 50 27.82 12.20 -13.19
C ARG A 50 28.47 13.56 -12.95
N VAL A 51 28.34 14.09 -11.73
CA VAL A 51 28.86 15.39 -11.31
C VAL A 51 29.58 15.24 -9.97
N LYS A 52 30.83 15.69 -9.93
CA LYS A 52 31.56 15.84 -8.66
C LYS A 52 31.18 17.20 -8.06
N LEU A 53 30.62 17.17 -6.86
CA LEU A 53 30.30 18.38 -6.11
C LEU A 53 31.59 19.00 -5.55
N THR A 54 31.61 20.33 -5.47
CA THR A 54 32.62 21.05 -4.68
C THR A 54 32.36 20.86 -3.19
N ASP A 55 33.35 21.15 -2.34
CA ASP A 55 33.21 20.97 -0.88
C ASP A 55 32.03 21.77 -0.31
N ALA A 56 31.84 23.01 -0.77
CA ALA A 56 30.72 23.85 -0.35
C ALA A 56 29.36 23.28 -0.78
N GLU A 57 29.26 22.71 -1.99
CA GLU A 57 28.03 22.07 -2.47
C GLU A 57 27.76 20.77 -1.71
N SER A 58 28.81 20.03 -1.34
CA SER A 58 28.70 18.83 -0.52
C SER A 58 28.21 19.15 0.89
N GLU A 59 28.65 20.25 1.49
CA GLU A 59 28.12 20.69 2.79
C GLU A 59 26.63 20.99 2.71
N VAL A 60 26.16 21.64 1.63
CA VAL A 60 24.72 21.88 1.43
C VAL A 60 23.98 20.57 1.30
N LEU A 61 24.54 19.63 0.55
CA LEU A 61 23.96 18.30 0.40
C LEU A 61 23.82 17.58 1.76
N GLU A 62 24.87 17.57 2.59
CA GLU A 62 24.80 16.99 3.93
C GLU A 62 23.70 17.63 4.80
N ARG A 63 23.49 18.96 4.67
CA ARG A 63 22.40 19.63 5.38
C ARG A 63 21.04 19.13 4.90
N TRP A 64 20.88 18.88 3.60
CA TRP A 64 19.62 18.37 3.04
C TRP A 64 19.37 16.92 3.45
N GLU A 65 20.40 16.07 3.44
CA GLU A 65 20.30 14.70 3.95
C GLU A 65 19.93 14.67 5.44
N LEU A 66 20.57 15.54 6.23
CA LEU A 66 20.25 15.71 7.66
C LEU A 66 18.81 16.18 7.84
N ALA A 67 18.36 17.18 7.08
CA ALA A 67 16.99 17.68 7.11
C ALA A 67 15.99 16.56 6.84
N TYR A 68 16.23 15.77 5.79
CA TYR A 68 15.36 14.67 5.42
C TYR A 68 15.37 13.53 6.44
N SER A 69 16.52 13.24 7.08
CA SER A 69 16.63 12.27 8.18
C SER A 69 15.78 12.67 9.40
N ILE A 70 15.79 13.97 9.74
CA ILE A 70 14.96 14.49 10.85
C ILE A 70 13.48 14.40 10.50
N LEU A 71 13.09 14.75 9.27
CA LEU A 71 11.71 14.63 8.79
C LEU A 71 11.21 13.17 8.82
N ARG A 72 12.06 12.20 8.42
CA ARG A 72 11.77 10.77 8.55
C ARG A 72 11.57 10.31 9.99
N SER A 73 11.97 11.10 10.98
CA SER A 73 11.70 10.81 12.39
C SER A 73 10.35 11.38 12.87
N MET A 74 9.41 11.63 11.95
CA MET A 74 8.06 12.17 12.20
C MET A 74 8.08 13.55 12.90
N ARG A 75 9.08 14.37 12.59
CA ARG A 75 9.17 15.76 13.07
C ARG A 75 8.45 16.69 12.11
N THR A 76 7.91 17.78 12.64
CA THR A 76 7.33 18.82 11.79
C THR A 76 8.43 19.58 11.04
N THR A 77 8.05 20.26 9.96
CA THR A 77 8.94 21.16 9.22
C THR A 77 9.55 22.22 10.14
N GLU A 78 8.77 22.79 11.05
CA GLU A 78 9.24 23.83 11.97
C GLU A 78 10.22 23.32 13.03
N GLU A 79 9.98 22.12 13.56
CA GLU A 79 10.92 21.46 14.46
C GLU A 79 12.22 21.14 13.74
N THR A 80 12.12 20.64 12.51
CA THR A 80 13.28 20.32 11.67
C THR A 80 14.13 21.55 11.40
N VAL A 81 13.49 22.68 11.04
CA VAL A 81 14.17 23.97 10.86
C VAL A 81 14.92 24.39 12.13
N ARG A 82 14.28 24.32 13.29
CA ARG A 82 14.90 24.67 14.58
C ARG A 82 16.12 23.79 14.89
N ILE A 83 16.03 22.49 14.61
CA ILE A 83 17.14 21.54 14.82
C ILE A 83 18.30 21.84 13.88
N ILE A 84 18.03 22.07 12.58
CA ILE A 84 19.07 22.40 11.59
C ILE A 84 19.77 23.70 11.95
N MET A 85 19.02 24.74 12.34
CA MET A 85 19.59 26.01 12.80
C MET A 85 20.58 25.79 13.95
N LYS A 86 20.24 24.94 14.93
CA LYS A 86 21.11 24.65 16.08
C LYS A 86 22.33 23.83 15.70
N LEU A 87 22.17 22.79 14.89
CA LEU A 87 23.26 21.85 14.55
C LEU A 87 24.25 22.44 13.54
N LYS A 88 23.75 23.11 12.50
CA LYS A 88 24.57 23.62 11.39
C LYS A 88 24.80 25.13 11.47
N LYS A 89 24.31 25.80 12.52
CA LYS A 89 24.49 27.25 12.80
C LYS A 89 24.08 28.16 11.62
N VAL A 90 23.05 27.77 10.89
CA VAL A 90 22.52 28.52 9.74
C VAL A 90 21.36 29.43 10.14
N LYS A 91 21.10 30.46 9.33
CA LYS A 91 19.94 31.35 9.49
C LYS A 91 18.64 30.59 9.24
N LYS A 92 17.54 31.08 9.85
CA LYS A 92 16.18 30.52 9.70
C LYS A 92 15.77 30.38 8.24
N SER A 93 15.99 31.41 7.41
CA SER A 93 15.66 31.39 5.99
C SER A 93 16.42 30.31 5.22
N THR A 94 17.72 30.14 5.48
CA THR A 94 18.54 29.08 4.89
C THR A 94 18.03 27.69 5.30
N ALA A 95 17.73 27.50 6.57
CA ALA A 95 17.20 26.23 7.06
C ALA A 95 15.83 25.88 6.42
N TYR A 96 14.92 26.85 6.25
CA TYR A 96 13.68 26.60 5.51
C TYR A 96 13.95 26.23 4.05
N HIS A 97 14.87 26.93 3.39
CA HIS A 97 15.22 26.61 2.02
C HIS A 97 15.82 25.22 1.89
N ASP A 98 16.69 24.82 2.82
CA ASP A 98 17.29 23.48 2.87
C ASP A 98 16.21 22.41 3.06
N VAL A 99 15.25 22.62 3.98
CA VAL A 99 14.15 21.67 4.22
C VAL A 99 13.25 21.54 2.98
N THR A 100 12.88 22.65 2.35
CA THR A 100 12.07 22.63 1.13
C THR A 100 12.82 21.95 -0.03
N SER A 101 14.12 22.20 -0.16
CA SER A 101 14.95 21.58 -1.19
C SER A 101 15.15 20.09 -0.94
N ALA A 102 15.30 19.67 0.32
CA ALA A 102 15.36 18.27 0.71
C ALA A 102 14.04 17.54 0.40
N LEU A 103 12.88 18.12 0.72
CA LEU A 103 11.57 17.56 0.37
C LEU A 103 11.39 17.46 -1.15
N ARG A 104 11.87 18.44 -1.91
CA ARG A 104 11.83 18.40 -3.38
C ARG A 104 12.76 17.33 -3.96
N LEU A 105 13.92 17.10 -3.35
CA LEU A 105 14.93 16.14 -3.81
C LEU A 105 14.56 14.69 -3.45
N PHE A 106 14.17 14.45 -2.21
CA PHE A 106 13.93 13.11 -1.68
C PHE A 106 12.45 12.71 -1.63
N GLY A 107 11.56 13.65 -1.95
CA GLY A 107 10.11 13.46 -1.93
C GLY A 107 9.47 13.91 -0.61
N ASP A 108 8.21 14.33 -0.71
CA ASP A 108 7.41 14.71 0.45
C ASP A 108 6.85 13.46 1.14
N ILE A 109 7.24 13.28 2.41
CA ILE A 109 6.82 12.14 3.23
C ILE A 109 5.29 12.16 3.45
N SER A 110 4.67 13.34 3.52
CA SER A 110 3.22 13.47 3.69
C SER A 110 2.42 12.98 2.49
N GLN A 111 3.03 12.98 1.31
CA GLN A 111 2.43 12.51 0.06
C GLN A 111 2.81 11.05 -0.25
N ALA A 112 3.49 10.36 0.66
CA ALA A 112 3.96 9.01 0.44
C ALA A 112 2.80 8.00 0.37
N SER A 113 3.04 6.85 -0.26
CA SER A 113 2.04 5.77 -0.35
C SER A 113 1.64 5.25 1.03
N LYS A 114 0.49 4.57 1.12
CA LYS A 114 0.05 3.92 2.36
C LYS A 114 1.08 2.93 2.90
N GLU A 115 1.77 2.21 2.02
CA GLU A 115 2.84 1.28 2.37
C GLU A 115 4.08 1.99 2.93
N ALA A 116 4.47 3.12 2.33
CA ALA A 116 5.57 3.94 2.84
C ALA A 116 5.26 4.46 4.26
N HIS A 117 4.03 4.92 4.50
CA HIS A 117 3.57 5.30 5.83
C HIS A 117 3.57 4.13 6.81
N ARG A 118 3.15 2.93 6.39
CA ARG A 118 3.24 1.72 7.23
C ARG A 118 4.69 1.43 7.63
N ASN A 119 5.63 1.50 6.69
CA ASN A 119 7.04 1.28 6.97
C ASN A 119 7.62 2.35 7.92
N LEU A 120 7.25 3.62 7.73
CA LEU A 120 7.64 4.72 8.60
C LEU A 120 7.14 4.52 10.04
N LEU A 121 5.86 4.17 10.18
CA LEU A 121 5.24 3.89 11.48
C LEU A 121 5.84 2.65 12.13
N ALA A 122 6.18 1.62 11.35
CA ALA A 122 6.83 0.42 11.88
C ALA A 122 8.23 0.71 12.42
N ASP A 123 9.05 1.49 11.71
CA ASP A 123 10.36 1.93 12.20
C ASP A 123 10.21 2.77 13.48
N TYR A 124 9.29 3.74 13.48
CA TYR A 124 9.01 4.56 14.67
C TYR A 124 8.57 3.71 15.87
N ALA A 125 7.64 2.77 15.65
CA ALA A 125 7.16 1.86 16.68
C ALA A 125 8.29 0.99 17.23
N THR A 126 9.18 0.49 16.38
CA THR A 126 10.36 -0.28 16.77
C THR A 126 11.32 0.54 17.65
N ARG A 127 11.51 1.83 17.35
CA ARG A 127 12.32 2.74 18.18
C ARG A 127 11.70 3.01 19.54
N VAL A 128 10.37 3.18 19.62
CA VAL A 128 9.65 3.32 20.89
C VAL A 128 9.77 2.04 21.71
N LEU A 129 9.55 0.88 21.08
CA LEU A 129 9.68 -0.43 21.70
C LEU A 129 11.09 -0.63 22.31
N ARG A 130 12.16 -0.30 21.56
CA ARG A 130 13.54 -0.36 22.06
C ARG A 130 13.76 0.55 23.27
N ARG A 131 13.12 1.72 23.32
CA ARG A 131 13.19 2.63 24.48
C ARG A 131 12.43 2.07 25.68
N ALA A 132 11.23 1.52 25.45
CA ALA A 132 10.42 0.87 26.49
C ALA A 132 11.16 -0.31 27.12
N TYR A 133 11.78 -1.18 26.31
CA TYR A 133 12.62 -2.28 26.78
C TYR A 133 13.78 -1.80 27.67
N LYS A 134 14.45 -0.71 27.27
CA LYS A 134 15.54 -0.12 28.08
C LYS A 134 15.03 0.49 29.38
N ALA A 135 13.82 1.04 29.37
CA ALA A 135 13.16 1.62 30.53
C ALA A 135 12.49 0.58 31.44
N LYS A 136 12.43 -0.70 31.02
CA LYS A 136 11.69 -1.78 31.70
C LYS A 136 10.21 -1.44 31.92
N ASP A 137 9.61 -0.78 30.93
CA ASP A 137 8.19 -0.44 30.93
C ASP A 137 7.43 -1.49 30.11
N ASP A 138 7.03 -2.57 30.80
CA ASP A 138 6.40 -3.74 30.17
C ASP A 138 5.01 -3.41 29.58
N ASP A 139 4.26 -2.48 30.20
CA ASP A 139 2.98 -2.00 29.69
C ASP A 139 3.14 -1.30 28.33
N MET A 140 4.19 -0.50 28.19
CA MET A 140 4.49 0.16 26.93
C MET A 140 5.00 -0.82 25.87
N VAL A 141 5.75 -1.85 26.28
CA VAL A 141 6.18 -2.94 25.39
C VAL A 141 4.97 -3.65 24.79
N ASP A 142 4.01 -4.08 25.61
CA ASP A 142 2.80 -4.77 25.18
C ASP A 142 1.97 -3.92 24.20
N LYS A 143 1.71 -2.66 24.58
CA LYS A 143 0.98 -1.70 23.72
C LYS A 143 1.66 -1.50 22.36
N MET A 144 2.99 -1.42 22.33
CA MET A 144 3.73 -1.21 21.09
C MET A 144 3.78 -2.47 20.22
N LEU A 145 3.86 -3.65 20.83
CA LEU A 145 3.80 -4.92 20.13
C LEU A 145 2.44 -5.10 19.43
N GLY A 146 1.34 -4.83 20.14
CA GLY A 146 0.00 -4.85 19.55
C GLY A 146 -0.17 -3.86 18.39
N LYS A 147 0.43 -2.67 18.47
CA LYS A 147 0.45 -1.72 17.34
C LYS A 147 1.28 -2.22 16.15
N LEU A 148 2.42 -2.88 16.39
CA LEU A 148 3.25 -3.44 15.33
C LEU A 148 2.56 -4.55 14.55
N ILE A 149 1.85 -5.45 15.26
CA ILE A 149 1.02 -6.51 14.64
C ILE A 149 0.04 -5.89 13.64
N LYS A 150 -0.71 -4.86 14.08
CA LYS A 150 -1.67 -4.13 13.24
C LYS A 150 -1.04 -3.37 12.07
N ILE A 151 0.09 -2.70 12.28
CA ILE A 151 0.79 -1.97 11.22
C ILE A 151 1.28 -2.92 10.12
N ARG A 152 1.75 -4.10 10.51
CA ARG A 152 2.23 -5.15 9.59
C ARG A 152 1.09 -5.97 8.99
N GLY A 153 -0.14 -5.83 9.50
CA GLY A 153 -1.30 -6.60 9.04
C GLY A 153 -1.20 -8.08 9.39
N LEU A 154 -0.50 -8.42 10.48
CA LEU A 154 -0.42 -9.79 10.99
C LEU A 154 -1.71 -10.23 11.68
N ASP A 155 -2.63 -9.29 11.91
CA ASP A 155 -3.99 -9.51 12.44
C ASP A 155 -5.04 -9.72 11.33
N ILE A 156 -4.66 -9.53 10.06
CA ILE A 156 -5.58 -9.70 8.93
C ILE A 156 -5.47 -11.15 8.44
N GLU A 157 -6.60 -11.84 8.35
CA GLU A 157 -6.66 -13.17 7.76
C GLU A 157 -6.19 -13.12 6.30
N ASP A 158 -5.42 -14.13 5.87
CA ASP A 158 -4.82 -14.15 4.54
C ASP A 158 -5.91 -14.12 3.45
N PRO A 159 -5.94 -13.10 2.58
CA PRO A 159 -7.00 -12.93 1.57
C PRO A 159 -7.06 -14.06 0.54
N ASN A 160 -6.11 -15.00 0.55
CA ASN A 160 -6.11 -16.18 -0.30
C ASN A 160 -6.89 -17.38 0.28
N ILE A 161 -7.48 -17.23 1.47
CA ILE A 161 -8.37 -18.25 2.04
C ILE A 161 -9.80 -17.88 1.67
N PRO A 162 -10.51 -18.67 0.84
CA PRO A 162 -11.92 -18.44 0.54
C PRO A 162 -12.74 -18.46 1.82
N ASP A 163 -13.63 -17.48 1.98
CA ASP A 163 -14.60 -17.46 3.08
C ASP A 163 -15.57 -18.64 2.91
N PHE A 164 -15.37 -19.69 3.70
CA PHE A 164 -16.16 -20.92 3.65
C PHE A 164 -17.63 -20.71 4.03
N ASP A 165 -17.98 -19.58 4.67
CA ASP A 165 -19.38 -19.25 4.94
C ASP A 165 -20.14 -18.85 3.68
N ASN A 166 -19.47 -18.28 2.68
CA ASN A 166 -20.06 -17.97 1.38
C ASN A 166 -20.19 -19.21 0.46
N LEU A 167 -19.61 -20.34 0.86
CA LEU A 167 -19.75 -21.63 0.16
C LEU A 167 -20.91 -22.47 0.69
N LYS A 168 -21.66 -21.98 1.70
CA LYS A 168 -22.84 -22.67 2.21
C LYS A 168 -23.94 -22.72 1.14
N GLN A 169 -24.49 -23.91 0.89
CA GLN A 169 -25.57 -24.12 -0.07
C GLN A 169 -26.80 -23.29 0.31
N HIS A 170 -27.22 -22.36 -0.55
CA HIS A 170 -28.48 -21.63 -0.36
C HIS A 170 -29.67 -22.55 -0.60
N ILE A 171 -30.50 -22.75 0.44
CA ILE A 171 -31.79 -23.42 0.32
C ILE A 171 -32.79 -22.38 -0.20
N TYR A 172 -33.23 -22.52 -1.45
CA TYR A 172 -34.29 -21.69 -2.01
C TYR A 172 -35.65 -22.30 -1.68
N ASN A 173 -36.43 -21.60 -0.84
CA ASN A 173 -37.83 -21.92 -0.63
C ASN A 173 -38.65 -21.27 -1.76
N ILE A 174 -38.93 -22.03 -2.81
CA ILE A 174 -39.79 -21.57 -3.90
C ILE A 174 -41.25 -21.79 -3.47
N ILE A 175 -41.95 -20.70 -3.19
CA ILE A 175 -43.40 -20.69 -2.95
C ILE A 175 -44.05 -20.34 -4.28
N VAL A 176 -44.79 -21.28 -4.87
CA VAL A 176 -45.54 -21.07 -6.11
C VAL A 176 -47.03 -21.10 -5.77
N ASP A 177 -47.78 -20.16 -6.36
CA ASP A 177 -49.24 -20.19 -6.30
C ASP A 177 -49.76 -21.39 -7.13
N PRO A 178 -50.56 -22.29 -6.55
CA PRO A 178 -51.10 -23.45 -7.25
C PRO A 178 -51.83 -23.14 -8.56
N SER A 179 -52.41 -21.94 -8.69
CA SER A 179 -53.09 -21.49 -9.91
C SER A 179 -52.16 -21.26 -11.10
N GLN A 180 -50.85 -21.14 -10.86
CA GLN A 180 -49.84 -20.91 -11.91
C GLN A 180 -49.18 -22.21 -12.38
N ILE A 181 -49.58 -23.36 -11.83
CA ILE A 181 -49.03 -24.66 -12.20
C ILE A 181 -50.01 -25.34 -13.17
N PRO A 182 -49.60 -25.56 -14.44
CA PRO A 182 -50.47 -26.21 -15.43
C PRO A 182 -50.96 -27.58 -14.94
N GLY A 183 -52.27 -27.77 -14.91
CA GLY A 183 -52.93 -29.01 -14.45
C GLY A 183 -53.33 -29.05 -12.97
N LEU A 184 -53.05 -28.00 -12.19
CA LEU A 184 -53.53 -27.86 -10.79
C LEU A 184 -54.54 -26.70 -10.61
N GLU A 185 -54.92 -26.05 -11.72
CA GLU A 185 -55.72 -24.81 -11.78
C GLU A 185 -57.11 -24.91 -11.14
N ASN A 186 -57.70 -26.12 -11.09
CA ASN A 186 -59.07 -26.34 -10.59
C ASN A 186 -59.12 -27.16 -9.30
N HIS A 187 -57.98 -27.41 -8.66
CA HIS A 187 -57.91 -28.24 -7.46
C HIS A 187 -57.84 -27.38 -6.20
N THR A 188 -58.64 -27.74 -5.20
CA THR A 188 -58.58 -27.08 -3.89
C THR A 188 -57.29 -27.49 -3.16
N ALA A 189 -56.77 -26.63 -2.29
CA ALA A 189 -55.52 -26.89 -1.55
C ALA A 189 -55.50 -28.28 -0.86
N THR A 190 -56.64 -28.70 -0.32
CA THR A 190 -56.83 -30.01 0.32
C THR A 190 -56.72 -31.19 -0.65
N GLU A 191 -57.17 -31.04 -1.90
CA GLU A 191 -57.03 -32.08 -2.92
C GLU A 191 -55.59 -32.20 -3.38
N ILE A 192 -54.90 -31.07 -3.54
CA ILE A 192 -53.48 -31.01 -3.91
C ILE A 192 -52.63 -31.69 -2.85
N ASP A 193 -52.89 -31.44 -1.56
CA ASP A 193 -52.19 -32.12 -0.46
C ASP A 193 -52.42 -33.63 -0.48
N THR A 194 -53.65 -34.06 -0.75
CA THR A 194 -54.00 -35.48 -0.86
C THR A 194 -53.28 -36.13 -2.05
N MET A 195 -53.16 -35.43 -3.17
CA MET A 195 -52.38 -35.87 -4.33
C MET A 195 -50.89 -35.96 -4.00
N ILE A 196 -50.32 -34.95 -3.33
CA ILE A 196 -48.91 -34.95 -2.91
C ILE A 196 -48.61 -36.15 -2.02
N GLN A 197 -49.47 -36.48 -1.07
CA GLN A 197 -49.28 -37.64 -0.20
C GLN A 197 -49.34 -38.96 -0.98
N ARG A 198 -50.33 -39.13 -1.87
CA ARG A 198 -50.40 -40.31 -2.76
C ARG A 198 -49.16 -40.44 -3.65
N TYR A 199 -48.63 -39.33 -4.17
CA TYR A 199 -47.40 -39.34 -4.97
C TYR A 199 -46.17 -39.71 -4.12
N LYS A 200 -46.06 -39.20 -2.89
CA LYS A 200 -44.98 -39.55 -1.95
C LYS A 200 -45.00 -41.04 -1.61
N GLU A 201 -46.16 -41.59 -1.31
CA GLU A 201 -46.35 -43.02 -1.03
C GLU A 201 -46.01 -43.89 -2.25
N LYS A 202 -46.51 -43.52 -3.44
CA LYS A 202 -46.20 -44.22 -4.68
C LYS A 202 -44.71 -44.20 -5.01
N ARG A 203 -44.03 -43.06 -4.80
CA ARG A 203 -42.58 -42.92 -5.03
C ARG A 203 -41.77 -43.72 -4.02
N LYS A 204 -42.20 -43.77 -2.75
CA LYS A 204 -41.60 -44.62 -1.73
C LYS A 204 -41.67 -46.10 -2.13
N LEU A 205 -42.83 -46.55 -2.60
CA LEU A 205 -43.02 -47.92 -3.09
C LEU A 205 -42.17 -48.23 -4.34
N ILE A 206 -41.95 -47.25 -5.22
CA ILE A 206 -41.10 -47.40 -6.41
C ILE A 206 -39.63 -47.51 -6.02
N ASN A 207 -39.15 -46.68 -5.08
CA ASN A 207 -37.77 -46.73 -4.60
C ASN A 207 -37.51 -48.05 -3.87
N GLU A 208 -38.42 -48.49 -3.00
CA GLU A 208 -38.31 -49.80 -2.31
C GLU A 208 -38.31 -50.98 -3.30
N LYS A 209 -39.02 -50.88 -4.43
CA LYS A 209 -38.97 -51.88 -5.50
C LYS A 209 -37.72 -51.77 -6.37
N ALA A 210 -37.15 -50.58 -6.54
CA ALA A 210 -35.92 -50.38 -7.30
C ALA A 210 -34.71 -50.96 -6.56
N ASP A 211 -34.66 -50.80 -5.23
CA ASP A 211 -33.66 -51.44 -4.37
C ASP A 211 -33.72 -52.98 -4.50
N PHE A 212 -34.92 -53.55 -4.64
CA PHE A 212 -35.10 -54.99 -4.86
C PHE A 212 -34.66 -55.49 -6.26
N ILE A 213 -34.63 -54.62 -7.27
CA ILE A 213 -34.19 -54.96 -8.64
C ILE A 213 -32.67 -54.83 -8.78
N GLU A 214 -32.03 -53.91 -8.04
CA GLU A 214 -30.56 -53.82 -7.98
C GLU A 214 -29.94 -55.05 -7.32
N ASP A 215 -30.59 -55.61 -6.30
CA ASP A 215 -30.14 -56.85 -5.62
C ASP A 215 -30.42 -58.13 -6.43
N ALA A 216 -31.29 -58.08 -7.44
CA ALA A 216 -31.71 -59.23 -8.25
C ALA A 216 -31.04 -59.33 -9.62
N LYS A 217 -30.07 -58.45 -9.95
CA LYS A 217 -29.22 -58.63 -11.13
C LYS A 217 -28.22 -59.77 -10.87
N PRO A 218 -28.32 -60.94 -11.55
CA PRO A 218 -27.27 -61.93 -11.47
C PRO A 218 -25.98 -61.37 -12.09
N ALA A 219 -24.85 -61.64 -11.42
CA ALA A 219 -23.51 -61.34 -11.88
C ALA A 219 -23.16 -62.01 -13.23
#